data_AF-A0A968PMN8-F1
#
_entry.id   AF-A0A968PMN8-F1
#
_cell.length_a   1.000
_cell.length_b   1.000
_cell.length_c   1.000
_cell.angle_alpha   90.00
_cell.angle_beta   90.00
_cell.angle_gamma   90.00
#
_symmetry.space_group_name_H-M   'P 1'
#
loop_
_entity.id
_entity.type
_entity.pdbx_description
1 polymer ?
#
loop_
_entity_poly.entity_id
_entity_poly.type
_entity_poly.pdbx_seq_one_letter_code
_entity_poly.pdbx_strand_id
1 'polypeptide(L)'
;MALACREAGCALIGGETAEMPGIYAPGQMDIVGTLIGVVERSRIIDGLRIRAGDVLLALPATGLHTNGYSLARAVLEPYDWQSANVELGGQSIGEALLAVHRSYLRPVRDLLEAGITIHGMAHITGGGLIDNLPRVLPEGLGATVQRGAWREPPIFGFIQQRGGISTAEMFHVFNMGVGMVVIVPREQATRALATLSVELSVIGEVVAGQSGVAIT
;
A
#
# COMPACT_ATOMS: atom_id res chain seq x y z
N MET A 1 -5.16 17.66 -4.06
CA MET A 1 -6.22 17.48 -3.05
C MET A 1 -7.62 17.54 -3.68
N ALA A 2 -8.06 18.67 -4.25
CA ALA A 2 -9.42 18.81 -4.81
C ALA A 2 -9.82 17.74 -5.84
N LEU A 3 -8.90 17.34 -6.73
CA LEU A 3 -9.13 16.23 -7.67
C LEU A 3 -9.44 14.91 -6.94
N ALA A 4 -8.60 14.54 -5.96
CA ALA A 4 -8.78 13.32 -5.18
C ALA A 4 -10.09 13.35 -4.36
N CYS A 5 -10.46 14.51 -3.80
CA CYS A 5 -11.74 14.66 -3.10
C CYS A 5 -12.93 14.42 -4.04
N ARG A 6 -12.89 15.01 -5.24
CA ARG A 6 -13.91 14.82 -6.27
C ARG A 6 -14.04 13.36 -6.68
N GLU A 7 -12.91 12.68 -6.91
CA GLU A 7 -12.89 11.25 -7.27
C GLU A 7 -13.39 10.35 -6.15
N ALA A 8 -13.11 10.72 -4.89
CA ALA A 8 -13.59 10.00 -3.71
C ALA A 8 -15.06 10.33 -3.35
N GLY A 9 -15.69 11.29 -4.04
CA GLY A 9 -17.02 11.77 -3.71
C GLY A 9 -17.10 12.46 -2.34
N CYS A 10 -15.99 13.01 -1.84
CA CYS A 10 -15.95 13.75 -0.58
C CYS A 10 -15.80 15.25 -0.80
N ALA A 11 -16.31 16.05 0.15
CA ALA A 11 -16.20 17.51 0.12
C ALA A 11 -14.86 17.95 0.74
N LEU A 12 -14.16 18.87 0.06
CA LEU A 12 -13.05 19.62 0.65
C LEU A 12 -13.64 20.83 1.39
N ILE A 13 -13.86 20.67 2.70
CA ILE A 13 -14.63 21.62 3.53
C ILE A 13 -13.83 22.87 3.97
N GLY A 14 -12.51 22.84 3.84
CA GLY A 14 -11.63 23.92 4.25
C GLY A 14 -10.17 23.53 4.16
N GLY A 15 -9.30 24.50 4.44
CA GLY A 15 -7.85 24.33 4.50
C GLY A 15 -7.21 25.58 5.10
N GLU A 16 -5.95 25.46 5.52
CA GLU A 16 -5.16 26.54 6.07
C GLU A 16 -3.78 26.54 5.42
N THR A 17 -3.15 27.71 5.32
CA THR A 17 -1.76 27.86 4.90
C THR A 17 -1.00 28.72 5.88
N ALA A 18 0.20 28.29 6.25
CA ALA A 18 1.07 29.04 7.17
C ALA A 18 2.46 29.22 6.55
N GLU A 19 3.01 30.43 6.63
CA GLU A 19 4.38 30.74 6.23
C GLU A 19 5.25 30.92 7.48
N MET A 20 6.21 30.02 7.69
CA MET A 20 7.01 29.96 8.91
C MET A 20 8.51 29.82 8.60
N PRO A 21 9.18 30.89 8.14
CA PRO A 21 10.59 30.85 7.73
C PRO A 21 11.56 30.57 8.89
N GLY A 22 11.13 30.77 10.14
CA GLY A 22 11.89 30.39 11.33
C GLY A 22 11.78 28.90 11.71
N ILE A 23 10.91 28.15 11.04
CA ILE A 23 10.67 26.72 11.30
C ILE A 23 11.08 25.86 10.11
N TYR A 24 10.69 26.23 8.89
CA TYR A 24 11.01 25.48 7.68
C TYR A 24 12.23 26.04 6.96
N ALA A 25 13.12 25.17 6.50
CA ALA A 25 14.25 25.57 5.67
C ALA A 25 13.77 26.07 4.29
N PRO A 26 14.56 26.89 3.57
CA PRO A 26 14.20 27.36 2.24
C PRO A 26 13.83 26.22 1.29
N GLY A 27 12.65 26.34 0.66
CA GLY A 27 12.12 25.35 -0.28
C GLY A 27 11.50 24.10 0.35
N GLN A 28 11.45 23.99 1.69
CA GLN A 28 10.74 22.92 2.37
C GLN A 28 9.28 23.30 2.63
N MET A 29 8.41 22.30 2.56
CA MET A 29 6.99 22.45 2.87
C MET A 29 6.50 21.23 3.64
N ASP A 30 5.49 21.43 4.46
CA ASP A 30 4.75 20.37 5.11
C ASP A 30 3.30 20.36 4.59
N ILE A 31 2.76 19.16 4.40
CA ILE A 31 1.42 18.95 3.84
C ILE A 31 0.67 18.02 4.78
N VAL A 32 -0.30 18.59 5.49
CA VAL A 32 -1.18 17.86 6.39
C VAL A 32 -2.59 17.82 5.80
N GLY A 33 -3.24 16.66 5.90
CA GLY A 33 -4.63 16.48 5.50
C GLY A 33 -5.39 15.67 6.54
N THR A 34 -6.68 15.99 6.74
CA THR A 34 -7.57 15.26 7.64
C THR A 34 -8.76 14.75 6.84
N LEU A 35 -9.07 13.46 7.00
CA LEU A 35 -10.23 12.81 6.40
C LEU A 35 -11.19 12.36 7.50
N ILE A 36 -12.47 12.70 7.35
CA ILE A 36 -13.54 12.26 8.25
C ILE A 36 -14.46 11.33 7.46
N GLY A 37 -14.76 10.17 8.04
CA GLY A 37 -15.68 9.20 7.49
C GLY A 37 -16.67 8.71 8.55
N VAL A 38 -17.76 8.08 8.10
CA VAL A 38 -18.77 7.48 8.97
C VAL A 38 -18.96 6.01 8.57
N VAL A 39 -19.15 5.15 9.58
CA VAL A 39 -19.44 3.73 9.38
C VAL A 39 -20.47 3.29 10.41
N GLU A 40 -21.42 2.48 9.99
CA GLU A 40 -22.34 1.83 10.92
C GLU A 40 -21.59 0.82 11.77
N ARG A 41 -21.90 0.77 13.08
CA ARG A 41 -21.21 -0.13 14.02
C ARG A 41 -21.21 -1.60 13.59
N SER A 42 -22.33 -2.07 13.03
CA SER A 42 -22.48 -3.44 12.52
C SER A 42 -21.66 -3.74 11.25
N ARG A 43 -21.19 -2.70 10.56
CA ARG A 43 -20.42 -2.79 9.31
C ARG A 43 -18.93 -2.53 9.48
N ILE A 44 -18.47 -2.33 10.72
CA ILE A 44 -17.04 -2.17 11.01
C ILE A 44 -16.28 -3.44 10.58
N ILE A 45 -15.14 -3.25 9.93
CA ILE A 45 -14.19 -4.30 9.57
C ILE A 45 -12.97 -4.07 10.46
N ASP A 46 -12.82 -4.90 11.48
CA ASP A 46 -11.81 -4.78 12.55
C ASP A 46 -10.85 -5.98 12.63
N GLY A 47 -10.97 -6.94 11.71
CA GLY A 47 -10.12 -8.13 11.68
C GLY A 47 -10.59 -9.27 12.58
N LEU A 48 -11.58 -9.07 13.47
CA LEU A 48 -12.04 -10.11 14.40
C LEU A 48 -12.66 -11.34 13.70
N ARG A 49 -13.07 -11.17 12.44
CA ARG A 49 -13.64 -12.25 11.62
C ARG A 49 -12.57 -13.08 10.89
N ILE A 50 -11.31 -12.67 10.92
CA ILE A 50 -10.20 -13.36 10.24
C ILE A 50 -9.98 -14.74 10.86
N ARG A 51 -9.75 -15.74 10.00
CA ARG A 51 -9.50 -17.12 10.40
C ARG A 51 -8.36 -17.72 9.59
N ALA A 52 -7.73 -18.74 10.14
CA ALA A 52 -6.79 -19.56 9.38
C ALA A 52 -7.47 -20.12 8.12
N GLY A 53 -6.77 -20.05 6.99
CA GLY A 53 -7.27 -20.41 5.68
C GLY A 53 -7.91 -19.26 4.89
N ASP A 54 -8.14 -18.10 5.49
CA ASP A 54 -8.53 -16.90 4.74
C ASP A 54 -7.45 -16.51 3.72
N VAL A 55 -7.88 -15.94 2.60
CA VAL A 55 -7.01 -15.61 1.46
C VAL A 55 -6.63 -14.14 1.51
N LEU A 56 -5.35 -13.86 1.24
CA LEU A 56 -4.79 -12.53 1.13
C LEU A 56 -4.84 -12.07 -0.33
N LEU A 57 -5.60 -11.01 -0.59
CA LEU A 57 -5.70 -10.38 -1.90
C LEU A 57 -4.96 -9.03 -1.91
N ALA A 58 -3.99 -8.85 -2.80
CA ALA A 58 -3.22 -7.62 -2.93
C ALA A 58 -3.80 -6.69 -3.99
N LEU A 59 -4.06 -5.44 -3.60
CA LEU A 59 -4.27 -4.32 -4.51
C LEU A 59 -2.92 -3.64 -4.79
N PRO A 60 -2.56 -3.42 -6.07
CA PRO A 60 -1.23 -2.96 -6.43
C PRO A 60 -0.99 -1.53 -6.01
N ALA A 61 0.23 -1.25 -5.57
CA ALA A 61 0.78 0.09 -5.41
C ALA A 61 1.19 0.67 -6.77
N THR A 62 1.33 1.99 -6.82
CA THR A 62 1.82 2.72 -8.00
C THR A 62 3.33 2.95 -7.95
N GLY A 63 3.96 2.67 -6.82
CA GLY A 63 5.36 2.98 -6.51
C GLY A 63 5.53 3.03 -4.99
N LEU A 64 6.39 3.92 -4.51
CA LEU A 64 6.69 4.09 -3.07
C LEU A 64 5.49 4.59 -2.24
N HIS A 65 4.45 5.11 -2.91
CA HIS A 65 3.37 5.88 -2.28
C HIS A 65 3.93 7.10 -1.54
N THR A 66 3.84 7.13 -0.21
CA THR A 66 4.28 8.24 0.65
C THR A 66 5.28 7.79 1.71
N ASN A 67 5.88 6.61 1.59
CA ASN A 67 6.82 6.05 2.58
C ASN A 67 8.16 5.67 1.94
N GLY A 68 9.22 5.63 2.76
CA GLY A 68 10.56 5.21 2.30
C GLY A 68 11.35 6.26 1.51
N TYR A 69 10.84 7.50 1.39
CA TYR A 69 11.51 8.57 0.62
C TYR A 69 12.87 8.97 1.20
N SER A 70 13.09 8.91 2.52
CA SER A 70 14.41 9.22 3.08
C SER A 70 15.49 8.28 2.56
N LEU A 71 15.21 6.97 2.56
CA LEU A 71 16.12 5.95 2.02
C LEU A 71 16.26 6.09 0.50
N ALA A 72 15.14 6.22 -0.21
CA ALA A 72 15.14 6.36 -1.67
C ALA A 72 15.96 7.58 -2.12
N ARG A 73 15.78 8.75 -1.49
CA ARG A 73 16.57 9.94 -1.80
C ARG A 73 18.05 9.74 -1.50
N ALA A 74 18.39 9.13 -0.36
CA ALA A 74 19.80 8.89 0.00
C ALA A 74 20.50 7.97 -1.01
N VAL A 75 19.82 6.94 -1.49
CA VAL A 75 20.38 6.01 -2.51
C VAL A 75 20.43 6.65 -3.89
N LEU A 76 19.42 7.44 -4.25
CA LEU A 76 19.23 7.94 -5.61
C LEU A 76 19.82 9.32 -5.86
N GLU A 77 20.31 10.01 -4.83
CA GLU A 77 20.94 11.34 -4.91
C GLU A 77 21.99 11.49 -6.03
N PRO A 78 22.91 10.53 -6.27
CA PRO A 78 23.94 10.70 -7.30
C PRO A 78 23.46 10.44 -8.75
N TYR A 79 22.20 10.05 -8.95
CA TYR A 79 21.67 9.68 -10.27
C TYR A 79 20.92 10.84 -10.94
N ASP A 80 20.79 10.79 -12.27
CA ASP A 80 19.95 11.73 -13.01
C ASP A 80 18.46 11.40 -12.83
N TRP A 81 17.69 12.37 -12.35
CA TRP A 81 16.26 12.19 -12.06
C TRP A 81 15.32 12.56 -13.19
N GLN A 82 15.83 13.21 -14.24
CA GLN A 82 14.99 13.81 -15.28
C GLN A 82 14.97 12.99 -16.58
N SER A 83 16.09 12.36 -16.94
CA SER A 83 16.14 11.58 -18.18
C SER A 83 15.40 10.25 -18.05
N ALA A 84 14.85 9.79 -19.19
CA ALA A 84 14.26 8.47 -19.32
C ALA A 84 15.27 7.38 -18.94
N ASN A 85 14.84 6.41 -18.15
CA ASN A 85 15.67 5.30 -17.69
C ASN A 85 15.11 3.96 -18.19
N VAL A 86 15.93 3.20 -18.91
CA VAL A 86 15.53 1.90 -19.47
C VAL A 86 15.19 0.85 -18.40
N GLU A 87 15.88 0.88 -17.26
CA GLU A 87 15.63 -0.02 -16.13
C GLU A 87 14.28 0.29 -15.45
N LEU A 88 13.75 1.49 -15.63
CA LEU A 88 12.43 1.93 -15.16
C LEU A 88 11.37 1.88 -16.28
N GLY A 89 11.62 1.13 -17.35
CA GLY A 89 10.67 0.99 -18.45
C GLY A 89 10.48 2.27 -19.27
N GLY A 90 11.48 3.13 -19.31
CA GLY A 90 11.47 4.39 -20.06
C GLY A 90 11.00 5.61 -19.24
N GLN A 91 10.55 5.41 -18.00
CA GLN A 91 10.27 6.52 -17.07
C GLN A 91 11.56 7.04 -16.44
N SER A 92 11.58 8.31 -16.08
CA SER A 92 12.64 8.89 -15.26
C SER A 92 12.52 8.48 -13.79
N ILE A 93 13.60 8.62 -13.01
CA ILE A 93 13.55 8.38 -11.55
C ILE A 93 12.56 9.34 -10.90
N GLY A 94 12.54 10.61 -11.32
CA GLY A 94 11.62 11.62 -10.79
C GLY A 94 10.15 11.24 -10.99
N GLU A 95 9.79 10.77 -12.19
CA GLU A 95 8.42 10.28 -12.46
C GLU A 95 8.05 9.06 -11.62
N ALA A 96 8.97 8.10 -11.47
CA ALA A 96 8.74 6.91 -10.66
C ALA A 96 8.58 7.24 -9.17
N LEU A 97 9.36 8.19 -8.65
CA LEU A 97 9.26 8.67 -7.27
C LEU A 97 8.00 9.51 -7.04
N LEU A 98 7.57 10.32 -8.00
CA LEU A 98 6.39 11.18 -7.88
C LEU A 98 5.09 10.49 -8.29
N ALA A 99 5.12 9.17 -8.53
CA ALA A 99 3.94 8.38 -8.84
C ALA A 99 2.89 8.53 -7.72
N VAL A 100 1.70 9.02 -8.10
CA VAL A 100 0.62 9.37 -7.15
C VAL A 100 0.22 8.16 -6.31
N HIS A 101 0.13 8.34 -4.99
CA HIS A 101 -0.40 7.32 -4.07
C HIS A 101 -1.83 6.96 -4.47
N ARG A 102 -2.01 5.71 -4.93
CA ARG A 102 -3.31 5.17 -5.31
C ARG A 102 -4.32 5.18 -4.16
N SER A 103 -5.52 5.68 -4.43
CA SER A 103 -6.69 5.48 -3.57
C SER A 103 -7.29 4.09 -3.78
N TYR A 104 -7.60 3.41 -2.69
CA TYR A 104 -8.22 2.07 -2.69
C TYR A 104 -9.72 2.09 -2.42
N LEU A 105 -10.33 3.28 -2.30
CA LEU A 105 -11.75 3.44 -1.99
C LEU A 105 -12.65 2.69 -2.96
N ARG A 106 -12.43 2.88 -4.27
CA ARG A 106 -13.30 2.29 -5.29
C ARG A 106 -13.17 0.76 -5.38
N PRO A 107 -11.96 0.17 -5.47
CA PRO A 107 -11.80 -1.28 -5.41
C PRO A 107 -12.46 -1.91 -4.17
N VAL A 108 -12.27 -1.33 -2.99
CA VAL A 108 -12.87 -1.86 -1.75
C VAL A 108 -14.40 -1.72 -1.78
N ARG A 109 -14.93 -0.60 -2.26
CA ARG A 109 -16.38 -0.39 -2.39
C ARG A 109 -16.99 -1.39 -3.38
N ASP A 110 -16.37 -1.59 -4.53
CA ASP A 110 -16.86 -2.48 -5.58
C ASP A 110 -16.90 -3.95 -5.06
N LEU A 111 -15.91 -4.39 -4.25
CA LEU A 111 -15.96 -5.68 -3.56
C LEU A 111 -17.16 -5.78 -2.58
N LEU A 112 -17.37 -4.76 -1.76
CA LEU A 112 -18.46 -4.73 -0.80
C LEU A 112 -19.84 -4.72 -1.49
N GLU A 113 -20.00 -3.92 -2.55
CA GLU A 113 -21.23 -3.84 -3.36
C GLU A 113 -21.50 -5.16 -4.10
N ALA A 114 -20.46 -5.87 -4.52
CA ALA A 114 -20.56 -7.22 -5.08
C ALA A 114 -20.87 -8.29 -4.02
N GLY A 115 -21.05 -7.93 -2.76
CA GLY A 115 -21.38 -8.87 -1.67
C GLY A 115 -20.21 -9.73 -1.22
N ILE A 116 -18.97 -9.30 -1.48
CA ILE A 116 -17.79 -9.98 -0.94
C ILE A 116 -17.65 -9.65 0.54
N THR A 117 -17.57 -10.69 1.36
CA THR A 117 -17.27 -10.57 2.79
C THR A 117 -15.80 -10.27 2.97
N ILE A 118 -15.49 -9.07 3.46
CA ILE A 118 -14.14 -8.70 3.88
C ILE A 118 -14.00 -8.94 5.39
N HIS A 119 -13.06 -9.79 5.77
CA HIS A 119 -12.73 -10.09 7.16
C HIS A 119 -11.77 -9.06 7.76
N GLY A 120 -10.85 -8.55 6.96
CA GLY A 120 -9.89 -7.52 7.36
C GLY A 120 -9.24 -6.84 6.17
N MET A 121 -8.61 -5.70 6.43
CA MET A 121 -7.80 -4.97 5.45
C MET A 121 -6.57 -4.41 6.13
N ALA A 122 -5.45 -4.37 5.41
CA ALA A 122 -4.23 -3.70 5.85
C ALA A 122 -3.74 -2.76 4.75
N HIS A 123 -3.68 -1.46 5.05
CA HIS A 123 -3.03 -0.48 4.18
C HIS A 123 -1.53 -0.56 4.41
N ILE A 124 -0.77 -0.92 3.37
CA ILE A 124 0.67 -1.08 3.45
C ILE A 124 1.33 0.28 3.30
N THR A 125 1.92 0.76 4.40
CA THR A 125 2.56 2.08 4.51
C THR A 125 3.99 1.91 5.03
N GLY A 126 4.47 2.78 5.94
CA GLY A 126 5.76 2.59 6.61
C GLY A 126 5.78 1.28 7.40
N GLY A 127 6.91 0.56 7.37
CA GLY A 127 7.03 -0.79 7.94
C GLY A 127 6.63 -1.91 6.97
N GLY A 128 6.15 -1.56 5.77
CA GLY A 128 5.85 -2.50 4.69
C GLY A 128 4.82 -3.57 5.07
N LEU A 129 4.89 -4.72 4.40
CA LEU A 129 3.99 -5.84 4.69
C LEU A 129 4.22 -6.41 6.09
N ILE A 130 5.48 -6.44 6.52
CA ILE A 130 5.94 -7.05 7.77
C ILE A 130 5.29 -6.40 8.98
N ASP A 131 5.18 -5.07 9.02
CA ASP A 131 4.65 -4.37 10.18
C ASP A 131 3.15 -4.06 10.07
N ASN A 132 2.62 -3.87 8.85
CA ASN A 132 1.24 -3.43 8.69
C ASN A 132 0.24 -4.59 8.71
N LEU A 133 0.55 -5.72 8.07
CA LEU A 133 -0.38 -6.84 7.97
C LEU A 133 -0.68 -7.48 9.35
N PRO A 134 0.28 -7.68 10.27
CA PRO A 134 -0.03 -8.25 11.59
C PRO A 134 -0.98 -7.42 12.44
N ARG A 135 -1.10 -6.12 12.21
CA ARG A 135 -1.95 -5.22 13.01
C ARG A 135 -3.44 -5.54 12.92
N VAL A 136 -3.87 -6.21 11.85
CA VAL A 136 -5.26 -6.63 11.67
C VAL A 136 -5.48 -8.10 12.00
N LEU A 137 -4.41 -8.90 12.18
CA LEU A 137 -4.53 -10.33 12.47
C LEU A 137 -4.87 -10.55 13.96
N PRO A 138 -5.87 -11.39 14.27
CA PRO A 138 -6.12 -11.86 15.63
C PRO A 138 -4.92 -12.59 16.25
N GLU A 139 -4.87 -12.61 17.58
CA GLU A 139 -3.86 -13.37 18.32
C GLU A 139 -3.88 -14.86 17.92
N GLY A 140 -2.68 -15.44 17.78
CA GLY A 140 -2.51 -16.83 17.35
C GLY A 140 -2.60 -17.06 15.83
N LEU A 141 -2.86 -16.00 15.04
CA LEU A 141 -2.84 -16.04 13.58
C LEU A 141 -1.65 -15.26 13.01
N GLY A 142 -1.13 -15.77 11.90
CA GLY A 142 -0.06 -15.18 11.11
C GLY A 142 -0.43 -15.18 9.62
N ALA A 143 0.50 -14.73 8.78
CA ALA A 143 0.32 -14.72 7.34
C ALA A 143 1.53 -15.33 6.63
N THR A 144 1.28 -16.14 5.61
CA THR A 144 2.28 -16.51 4.61
C THR A 144 2.02 -15.70 3.35
N VAL A 145 3.08 -15.08 2.81
CA VAL A 145 3.01 -14.24 1.61
C VAL A 145 4.02 -14.76 0.60
N GLN A 146 3.54 -15.15 -0.58
CA GLN A 146 4.37 -15.68 -1.65
C GLN A 146 4.93 -14.55 -2.51
N ARG A 147 6.23 -14.29 -2.41
CA ARG A 147 6.90 -13.31 -3.28
C ARG A 147 6.82 -13.77 -4.73
N GLY A 148 6.57 -12.82 -5.64
CA GLY A 148 6.39 -13.10 -7.06
C GLY A 148 4.94 -13.41 -7.47
N ALA A 149 4.01 -13.46 -6.51
CA ALA A 149 2.57 -13.56 -6.80
C ALA A 149 1.96 -12.23 -7.30
N TRP A 150 2.69 -11.11 -7.19
CA TRP A 150 2.33 -9.81 -7.72
C TRP A 150 3.51 -9.19 -8.45
N ARG A 151 3.24 -8.18 -9.27
CA ARG A 151 4.26 -7.41 -9.96
C ARG A 151 4.87 -6.34 -9.03
N GLU A 152 6.18 -6.42 -8.80
CA GLU A 152 6.93 -5.36 -8.13
C GLU A 152 7.25 -4.22 -9.13
N PRO A 153 6.90 -2.96 -8.86
CA PRO A 153 7.33 -1.82 -9.66
C PRO A 153 8.86 -1.75 -9.81
N PRO A 154 9.41 -1.46 -11.02
CA PRO A 154 10.86 -1.51 -11.27
C PRO A 154 11.71 -0.63 -10.35
N ILE A 155 11.14 0.46 -9.83
CA ILE A 155 11.82 1.38 -8.90
C ILE A 155 12.34 0.68 -7.65
N PHE A 156 11.68 -0.37 -7.16
CA PHE A 156 12.14 -1.13 -6.00
C PHE A 156 13.40 -1.93 -6.31
N GLY A 157 13.43 -2.65 -7.44
CA GLY A 157 14.61 -3.35 -7.89
C GLY A 157 15.77 -2.40 -8.17
N PHE A 158 15.48 -1.23 -8.74
CA PHE A 158 16.47 -0.18 -8.98
C PHE A 158 17.09 0.34 -7.67
N ILE A 159 16.26 0.74 -6.70
CA ILE A 159 16.72 1.18 -5.36
C ILE A 159 17.52 0.07 -4.68
N GLN A 160 17.02 -1.17 -4.71
CA GLN A 160 17.67 -2.31 -4.08
C GLN A 160 19.09 -2.53 -4.61
N GLN A 161 19.24 -2.55 -5.94
CA GLN A 161 20.51 -2.78 -6.60
C GLN A 161 21.49 -1.62 -6.39
N ARG A 162 21.03 -0.36 -6.55
CA ARG A 162 21.90 0.81 -6.39
C ARG A 162 22.31 1.04 -4.94
N GLY A 163 21.45 0.72 -3.98
CA GLY A 163 21.72 0.89 -2.56
C GLY A 163 22.39 -0.31 -1.89
N GLY A 164 22.52 -1.46 -2.57
CA GLY A 164 23.00 -2.70 -1.95
C GLY A 164 22.12 -3.16 -0.79
N ILE A 165 20.80 -2.93 -0.87
CA ILE A 165 19.87 -3.15 0.23
C ILE A 165 19.41 -4.61 0.26
N SER A 166 19.40 -5.22 1.45
CA SER A 166 18.91 -6.60 1.61
C SER A 166 17.42 -6.70 1.28
N THR A 167 16.97 -7.85 0.76
CA THR A 167 15.55 -8.08 0.50
C THR A 167 14.70 -7.90 1.75
N ALA A 168 15.18 -8.33 2.92
CA ALA A 168 14.46 -8.16 4.18
C ALA A 168 14.21 -6.69 4.50
N GLU A 169 15.24 -5.85 4.36
CA GLU A 169 15.12 -4.40 4.57
C GLU A 169 14.18 -3.75 3.54
N MET A 170 14.23 -4.18 2.27
CA MET A 170 13.30 -3.69 1.25
C MET A 170 11.83 -3.92 1.64
N PHE A 171 11.50 -5.10 2.16
CA PHE A 171 10.13 -5.43 2.61
C PHE A 171 9.72 -4.77 3.93
N HIS A 172 10.68 -4.34 4.74
CA HIS A 172 10.43 -3.60 5.98
C HIS A 172 10.24 -2.10 5.69
N VAL A 173 10.96 -1.53 4.73
CA VAL A 173 10.85 -0.10 4.42
C VAL A 173 9.73 0.19 3.42
N PHE A 174 9.61 -0.63 2.38
CA PHE A 174 8.74 -0.37 1.24
C PHE A 174 7.54 -1.32 1.19
N ASN A 175 6.51 -0.88 0.47
CA ASN A 175 5.33 -1.68 0.17
C ASN A 175 5.59 -2.79 -0.87
N MET A 176 6.73 -2.73 -1.56
CA MET A 176 7.18 -3.70 -2.58
C MET A 176 6.17 -3.97 -3.70
N GLY A 177 5.28 -3.02 -3.99
CA GLY A 177 4.23 -3.16 -5.01
C GLY A 177 2.86 -3.56 -4.47
N VAL A 178 2.75 -3.93 -3.19
CA VAL A 178 1.45 -4.21 -2.54
C VAL A 178 1.01 -2.98 -1.77
N GLY A 179 -0.03 -2.29 -2.23
CA GLY A 179 -0.48 -1.08 -1.54
C GLY A 179 -1.55 -1.31 -0.48
N MET A 180 -2.41 -2.32 -0.69
CA MET A 180 -3.39 -2.73 0.30
C MET A 180 -3.60 -4.24 0.22
N VAL A 181 -3.73 -4.89 1.37
CA VAL A 181 -4.14 -6.29 1.48
C VAL A 181 -5.59 -6.33 1.94
N VAL A 182 -6.42 -7.11 1.24
CA VAL A 182 -7.81 -7.41 1.59
C VAL A 182 -7.90 -8.89 1.93
N ILE A 183 -8.44 -9.21 3.10
CA ILE A 183 -8.52 -10.56 3.64
C ILE A 183 -9.96 -11.05 3.50
N VAL A 184 -10.16 -12.15 2.78
CA VAL A 184 -11.48 -12.70 2.46
C VAL A 184 -11.55 -14.21 2.75
N PRO A 185 -12.75 -14.76 2.98
CA PRO A 185 -12.93 -16.21 3.01
C PRO A 185 -12.45 -16.87 1.72
N ARG A 186 -11.84 -18.05 1.84
CA ARG A 186 -11.29 -18.79 0.69
C ARG A 186 -12.30 -19.04 -0.40
N GLU A 187 -13.52 -19.40 -0.03
CA GLU A 187 -14.62 -19.67 -0.94
C GLU A 187 -15.07 -18.43 -1.74
N GLN A 188 -14.73 -17.22 -1.30
CA GLN A 188 -15.05 -15.98 -2.00
C GLN A 188 -13.90 -15.42 -2.82
N ALA A 189 -12.68 -15.93 -2.68
CA ALA A 189 -11.48 -15.40 -3.34
C ALA A 189 -11.63 -15.32 -4.86
N THR A 190 -12.10 -16.39 -5.51
CA THR A 190 -12.31 -16.41 -6.97
C THR A 190 -13.32 -15.37 -7.43
N ARG A 191 -14.41 -15.19 -6.67
CA ARG A 191 -15.43 -14.18 -6.98
C ARG A 191 -14.90 -12.76 -6.77
N ALA A 192 -14.10 -12.53 -5.74
CA ALA A 192 -13.46 -11.25 -5.48
C ALA A 192 -12.51 -10.85 -6.63
N LEU A 193 -11.69 -11.78 -7.12
CA LEU A 193 -10.83 -11.58 -8.28
C LEU A 193 -11.63 -11.21 -9.54
N ALA A 194 -12.76 -11.88 -9.78
CA ALA A 194 -13.61 -11.60 -10.93
C ALA A 194 -14.40 -10.28 -10.84
N THR A 195 -14.46 -9.66 -9.64
CA THR A 195 -15.24 -8.44 -9.41
C THR A 195 -14.51 -7.18 -9.88
N LEU A 196 -13.17 -7.16 -9.77
CA LEU A 196 -12.39 -5.96 -10.01
C LEU A 196 -11.80 -5.95 -11.42
N SER A 197 -11.84 -4.78 -12.05
CA SER A 197 -11.14 -4.51 -13.32
C SER A 197 -9.68 -4.10 -13.12
N VAL A 198 -9.30 -3.77 -11.89
CA VAL A 198 -7.90 -3.54 -11.51
C VAL A 198 -7.23 -4.87 -11.24
N GLU A 199 -5.91 -4.92 -11.45
CA GLU A 199 -5.10 -6.08 -11.08
C GLU A 199 -5.28 -6.36 -9.58
N LEU A 200 -5.71 -7.58 -9.26
CA LEU A 200 -5.87 -8.09 -7.90
C LEU A 200 -5.21 -9.47 -7.88
N SER A 201 -4.26 -9.67 -6.96
CA SER A 201 -3.48 -10.90 -6.89
C SER A 201 -3.75 -11.65 -5.60
N VAL A 202 -3.89 -12.98 -5.68
CA VAL A 202 -3.77 -13.82 -4.50
C VAL A 202 -2.30 -13.87 -4.12
N ILE A 203 -1.95 -13.37 -2.95
CA ILE A 203 -0.55 -13.29 -2.50
C ILE A 203 -0.23 -14.26 -1.38
N GLY A 204 -1.21 -14.97 -0.85
CA GLY A 204 -1.00 -15.91 0.23
C GLY A 204 -2.24 -16.14 1.07
N GLU A 205 -2.03 -16.57 2.31
CA GLU A 205 -3.10 -16.98 3.21
C GLU A 205 -2.78 -16.69 4.67
N VAL A 206 -3.84 -16.67 5.48
CA VAL A 206 -3.75 -16.60 6.94
C VAL A 206 -3.47 -18.00 7.48
N VAL A 207 -2.50 -18.13 8.38
CA VAL A 207 -2.06 -19.41 8.97
C VAL A 207 -2.23 -19.40 10.48
N ALA A 208 -2.48 -20.56 11.08
CA ALA A 208 -2.58 -20.73 12.53
C ALA A 208 -1.21 -21.01 13.17
N GLY A 209 -1.04 -20.61 14.44
CA GLY A 209 0.11 -20.99 15.25
C GLY A 209 1.42 -20.28 14.89
N GLN A 210 1.37 -19.29 14.01
CA GLN A 210 2.49 -18.41 13.65
C GLN A 210 2.12 -16.98 14.01
N SER A 211 3.08 -16.19 14.48
CA SER A 211 2.92 -14.74 14.66
C SER A 211 3.66 -14.00 13.56
N GLY A 212 3.06 -12.90 13.08
CA GLY A 212 3.67 -12.04 12.06
C GLY A 212 3.49 -12.54 10.63
N VAL A 213 4.37 -12.07 9.74
CA VAL A 213 4.35 -12.38 8.29
C VAL A 213 5.61 -13.16 7.91
N ALA A 214 5.45 -14.29 7.23
CA ALA A 214 6.53 -14.97 6.53
C ALA A 214 6.41 -14.72 5.03
N ILE A 215 7.48 -14.19 4.44
CA ILE A 215 7.60 -14.04 2.98
C ILE A 215 8.35 -15.26 2.45
N THR A 216 7.72 -15.99 1.53
CA THR A 216 8.23 -17.23 0.90
C THR A 216 8.53 -17.02 -0.57
#